data_AF-A0A1T5NPF4-F1
#
_entry.id   AF-A0A1T5NPF4-F1
#
_cell.length_a   1.000
_cell.length_b   1.000
_cell.length_c   1.000
_cell.angle_alpha   90.00
_cell.angle_beta   90.00
_cell.angle_gamma   90.00
#
_symmetry.space_group_name_H-M   'P 1'
#
loop_
_entity.id
_entity.type
_entity.pdbx_description
1 polymer ?
#
loop_
_entity_poly.entity_id
_entity_poly.type
_entity_poly.pdbx_seq_one_letter_code
_entity_poly.pdbx_strand_id
1 'polypeptide(L)'
;MTIIEKGLPPDYFKGGTNYLLFILLLGIVSIGISLGIVTGTFLRSLDIDGIKDFILPSTIFLFLGSSLIVSYFVLKGIDKKK
;
A
#
# COMPACT_ATOMS: atom_id res chain seq x y z
N MET A 1 -25.43 18.34 8.73
CA MET A 1 -26.17 19.12 9.75
C MET A 1 -25.97 18.61 11.18
N THR A 2 -25.15 17.58 11.40
CA THR A 2 -24.96 16.94 12.72
C THR A 2 -24.33 17.81 13.81
N ILE A 3 -23.55 18.84 13.45
CA ILE A 3 -22.85 19.72 14.41
C ILE A 3 -23.85 20.61 15.17
N ILE A 4 -24.89 21.11 14.48
CA ILE A 4 -25.86 22.06 15.05
C ILE A 4 -26.96 21.32 15.81
N GLU A 5 -27.35 20.12 15.37
CA GLU A 5 -28.42 19.34 16.02
C GLU A 5 -27.97 18.58 17.27
N LYS A 6 -26.68 18.26 17.41
CA LYS A 6 -26.18 17.47 18.56
C LYS A 6 -25.22 18.21 19.49
N GLY A 7 -24.91 19.49 19.22
CA GLY A 7 -24.03 20.28 20.07
C GLY A 7 -22.62 19.69 20.23
N LEU A 8 -22.16 18.91 19.25
CA LEU A 8 -20.82 18.33 19.32
C LEU A 8 -19.77 19.44 19.12
N PRO A 9 -18.69 19.44 19.92
CA PRO A 9 -17.64 20.42 19.79
C PRO A 9 -17.07 20.38 18.35
N PRO A 10 -16.74 21.53 17.75
CA PRO A 10 -16.18 21.60 16.38
C PRO A 10 -14.87 20.80 16.23
N ASP A 11 -14.24 20.45 17.35
CA ASP A 11 -13.07 19.59 17.42
C ASP A 11 -13.38 18.10 17.20
N TYR A 12 -14.64 17.68 17.17
CA TYR A 12 -15.02 16.27 16.98
C TYR A 12 -14.62 15.72 15.60
N PHE A 13 -14.46 16.59 14.60
CA PHE A 13 -13.97 16.22 13.27
C PHE A 13 -12.44 16.27 13.14
N LYS A 14 -11.70 16.80 14.13
CA LYS A 14 -10.23 16.95 14.04
C LYS A 14 -9.45 15.64 14.22
N GLY A 15 -10.11 14.55 14.62
CA GLY A 15 -9.45 13.25 14.91
C GLY A 15 -9.67 12.13 13.88
N GLY A 16 -10.45 12.36 12.82
CA GLY A 16 -11.04 11.27 12.03
C GLY A 16 -10.11 10.57 11.02
N THR A 17 -9.11 11.27 10.48
CA THR A 17 -8.29 10.73 9.38
C THR A 17 -6.82 11.04 9.56
N ASN A 18 -6.05 9.99 9.84
CA ASN A 18 -4.60 10.06 9.99
C ASN A 18 -3.95 9.99 8.60
N TYR A 19 -4.01 11.09 7.84
CA TYR A 19 -3.56 11.19 6.45
C TYR A 19 -2.11 10.73 6.24
N LEU A 20 -1.24 10.90 7.24
CA LEU A 20 0.14 10.44 7.22
C LEU A 20 0.24 8.92 7.04
N LEU A 21 -0.61 8.14 7.72
CA LEU A 21 -0.63 6.68 7.59
C LEU A 21 -1.07 6.25 6.19
N PHE A 22 -2.01 6.99 5.60
CA PHE A 22 -2.48 6.72 4.24
C PHE A 22 -1.39 7.00 3.20
N ILE A 23 -0.66 8.13 3.33
CA ILE A 23 0.47 8.46 2.47
C ILE A 23 1.58 7.42 2.61
N LEU A 24 1.87 6.97 3.84
CA LEU A 24 2.86 5.93 4.09
C LEU A 24 2.50 4.61 3.40
N LEU A 25 1.24 4.18 3.55
CA LEU A 25 0.74 2.98 2.89
C LEU A 25 0.83 3.09 1.36
N LEU A 26 0.40 4.23 0.80
CA LEU A 26 0.49 4.49 -0.63
C LEU A 26 1.94 4.47 -1.14
N GLY A 27 2.87 5.01 -0.37
CA GLY A 27 4.30 4.97 -0.65
C GLY A 27 4.86 3.54 -0.68
N ILE A 28 4.58 2.73 0.34
CA ILE A 28 5.06 1.34 0.42
C ILE A 28 4.51 0.51 -0.75
N VAL A 29 3.22 0.66 -1.06
CA VAL A 29 2.60 -0.04 -2.20
C VAL A 29 3.21 0.39 -3.52
N SER A 30 3.46 1.70 -3.71
CA SER A 30 4.09 2.22 -4.93
C SER A 30 5.51 1.67 -5.14
N ILE A 31 6.28 1.57 -4.06
CA ILE A 31 7.62 0.96 -4.08
C ILE A 31 7.52 -0.52 -4.45
N GLY A 32 6.57 -1.26 -3.87
CA GLY A 32 6.32 -2.66 -4.19
C GLY A 32 5.99 -2.88 -5.67
N ILE A 33 5.05 -2.10 -6.22
CA ILE A 33 4.70 -2.18 -7.64
C ILE A 33 5.92 -1.89 -8.52
N SER A 34 6.68 -0.83 -8.21
CA SER A 34 7.89 -0.48 -8.96
C SER A 34 8.92 -1.61 -8.98
N LEU A 35 9.18 -2.23 -7.82
CA LEU A 35 10.03 -3.43 -7.71
C LEU A 35 9.49 -4.59 -8.54
N GLY A 36 8.18 -4.87 -8.47
CA GLY A 36 7.55 -5.92 -9.27
C GLY A 36 7.67 -5.71 -10.77
N ILE A 37 7.61 -4.46 -11.23
CA ILE A 37 7.86 -4.10 -12.63
C ILE A 37 9.32 -4.34 -12.99
N VAL A 38 10.27 -3.82 -12.20
CA VAL A 38 11.71 -3.96 -12.47
C VAL A 38 12.14 -5.43 -12.49
N THR A 39 11.71 -6.21 -11.49
CA THR A 39 12.02 -7.64 -11.45
C THR A 39 11.29 -8.41 -12.55
N GLY A 40 10.06 -8.03 -12.90
CA GLY A 40 9.30 -8.64 -13.99
C GLY A 40 9.90 -8.40 -15.37
N THR A 41 10.35 -7.17 -15.64
CA THR A 41 11.04 -6.84 -16.90
C THR A 41 12.40 -7.52 -16.98
N PHE A 42 13.13 -7.61 -15.86
CA PHE A 42 14.37 -8.37 -15.78
C PHE A 42 14.15 -9.87 -16.01
N LEU A 43 13.14 -10.50 -15.40
CA LEU A 43 12.84 -11.92 -15.65
C LEU A 43 12.41 -12.17 -17.10
N ARG A 44 11.68 -11.23 -17.70
CA ARG A 44 11.26 -11.33 -19.09
C ARG A 44 12.45 -11.30 -20.07
N SER A 45 13.59 -10.73 -19.70
CA SER A 45 14.79 -10.72 -20.55
C SER A 45 15.57 -12.04 -20.57
N LEU A 46 15.29 -12.98 -19.65
CA LEU A 46 15.93 -14.30 -19.60
C LEU A 46 15.34 -15.31 -20.61
N ASP A 47 14.45 -14.87 -21.49
CA ASP A 47 13.89 -15.62 -22.61
C ASP A 47 13.33 -17.03 -22.29
N ILE A 48 12.63 -17.14 -21.15
CA ILE A 48 12.01 -18.41 -20.72
C ILE A 48 10.77 -18.69 -21.58
N ASP A 49 10.84 -19.70 -22.44
CA ASP A 49 9.73 -20.08 -23.32
C ASP A 49 8.48 -20.56 -22.55
N GLY A 50 7.31 -20.14 -23.05
CA GLY A 50 5.99 -20.56 -22.54
C GLY A 50 5.39 -19.71 -21.41
N ILE A 51 6.16 -18.85 -20.75
CA ILE A 51 5.69 -18.10 -19.55
C ILE A 51 5.80 -16.58 -19.67
N LYS A 52 6.38 -16.05 -20.76
CA LYS A 52 6.71 -14.62 -20.94
C LYS A 52 5.55 -13.66 -20.67
N ASP A 53 4.34 -14.03 -21.07
CA ASP A 53 3.16 -13.17 -20.91
C ASP A 53 2.62 -13.16 -19.47
N PHE A 54 2.90 -14.21 -18.69
CA PHE A 54 2.48 -14.32 -17.29
C PHE A 54 3.51 -13.77 -16.30
N ILE A 55 4.78 -13.64 -16.69
CA ILE A 55 5.87 -13.18 -15.81
C ILE A 55 5.55 -11.80 -15.22
N LEU A 56 5.25 -10.82 -16.07
CA LEU A 56 5.00 -9.43 -15.65
C LEU A 56 3.82 -9.27 -14.68
N PRO A 57 2.60 -9.75 -15.00
CA PRO A 57 1.50 -9.66 -14.04
C PRO A 57 1.79 -10.43 -12.76
N SER A 58 2.43 -11.62 -12.85
CA SER A 58 2.75 -12.42 -11.67
C SER A 58 3.72 -11.71 -10.72
N THR A 59 4.78 -11.09 -11.24
CA THR A 59 5.73 -10.35 -10.40
C THR A 59 5.09 -9.12 -9.78
N ILE A 60 4.30 -8.36 -10.54
CA ILE A 60 3.60 -7.19 -10.00
C ILE A 60 2.68 -7.59 -8.84
N PHE A 61 1.85 -8.63 -9.01
CA PHE A 61 0.96 -9.10 -7.94
C PHE A 61 1.72 -9.63 -6.73
N LEU A 62 2.82 -10.35 -6.94
CA LEU A 62 3.65 -10.89 -5.86
C LEU A 62 4.26 -9.77 -5.01
N PHE A 63 4.85 -8.76 -5.65
CA PHE A 63 5.44 -7.63 -4.93
C PHE A 63 4.38 -6.70 -4.33
N LEU A 64 3.24 -6.50 -4.99
CA LEU A 64 2.09 -5.78 -4.42
C LEU A 64 1.60 -6.47 -3.14
N GLY A 65 1.34 -7.78 -3.18
CA GLY A 65 0.92 -8.56 -2.01
C GLY A 65 1.95 -8.50 -0.88
N SER A 66 3.24 -8.61 -1.21
CA SER A 66 4.32 -8.48 -0.23
C SER A 66 4.35 -7.08 0.41
N SER A 67 4.18 -6.03 -0.39
CA SER A 67 4.15 -4.64 0.10
C SER A 67 2.97 -4.36 1.05
N LEU A 68 1.82 -5.01 0.83
CA LEU A 68 0.65 -4.93 1.70
C LEU A 68 0.91 -5.61 3.05
N ILE A 69 1.54 -6.79 3.03
CA ILE A 69 1.94 -7.50 4.26
C ILE A 69 2.94 -6.65 5.06
N VAL A 70 3.95 -6.08 4.39
CA VAL A 70 4.91 -5.17 5.02
C VAL A 70 4.20 -3.94 5.59
N SER A 71 3.30 -3.32 4.81
CA SER A 71 2.52 -2.17 5.28
C SER A 71 1.71 -2.50 6.54
N TYR A 72 1.10 -3.69 6.62
CA TYR A 72 0.39 -4.13 7.82
C TYR A 72 1.32 -4.18 9.05
N PHE A 73 2.50 -4.76 8.92
CA PHE A 73 3.46 -4.81 10.04
C PHE A 73 3.97 -3.43 10.43
N VAL A 74 4.22 -2.55 9.47
CA VAL A 74 4.62 -1.15 9.72
C VAL A 74 3.52 -0.41 10.47
N LEU A 75 2.28 -0.46 9.99
CA LEU A 75 1.13 0.18 10.64
C LEU A 75 0.89 -0.38 12.05
N LYS A 76 0.95 -1.70 12.21
CA LYS A 76 0.82 -2.37 13.52
C LYS A 76 1.91 -1.95 14.50
N GLY A 77 3.13 -1.73 14.02
CA GLY A 77 4.24 -1.23 14.83
C GLY A 77 4.05 0.23 15.27
N ILE A 78 3.45 1.06 14.42
CA ILE A 78 3.13 2.46 14.74
C ILE A 78 1.99 2.53 15.76
N ASP A 79 0.94 1.72 15.60
CA ASP A 79 -0.19 1.66 16.52
C ASP A 79 0.23 1.23 17.93
N LYS A 80 1.08 0.20 18.05
CA LYS A 80 1.65 -0.23 19.35
C LYS A 80 2.51 0.81 20.07
N LYS A 81 3.00 1.83 19.37
CA LYS A 81 3.81 2.91 19.95
C LYS A 81 2.97 4.12 20.37
N LYS A 82 1.69 4.17 19.99
CA LYS A 82 0.76 5.24 20.32
C LYS A 82 0.04 4.94 21.63
#